data_AF-A0A945W4N2-F1
#
_entry.id   AF-A0A945W4N2-F1
#
_cell.length_a   1.000
_cell.length_b   1.000
_cell.length_c   1.000
_cell.angle_alpha   90.00
_cell.angle_beta   90.00
_cell.angle_gamma   90.00
#
_symmetry.space_group_name_H-M   'P 1'
#
loop_
_entity.id
_entity.type
_entity.pdbx_description
1 polymer ?
#
loop_
_entity_poly.entity_id
_entity_poly.type
_entity_poly.pdbx_seq_one_letter_code
_entity_poly.pdbx_strand_id
1 'polypeptide(L)'
;MTVDKTSGIIHNLPGTIAGNKNIKRPEDVYKAASGASEDTHTLKVGDKVEISNEARDLQKKLSDLKAEIKMMPDTREEKLKNVKARIESGFYDRDAVIKEVARSIKDSGQL
;
A
#
# COMPACT_ATOMS: atom_id res chain seq x y z
N MET A 1 -19.52 -5.71 -30.12
CA MET A 1 -18.12 -5.37 -30.42
C MET A 1 -17.42 -5.18 -29.07
N THR A 2 -16.78 -6.23 -28.56
CA THR A 2 -15.32 -6.48 -28.68
C THR A 2 -14.56 -5.70 -27.61
N VAL A 3 -13.95 -6.43 -26.68
CA VAL A 3 -13.02 -5.89 -25.68
C VAL A 3 -11.65 -5.73 -26.33
N ASP A 4 -11.05 -4.55 -26.23
CA ASP A 4 -9.64 -4.36 -26.59
C ASP A 4 -8.84 -3.91 -25.36
N LYS A 5 -7.81 -4.70 -25.07
CA LYS A 5 -6.71 -4.42 -24.15
C LYS A 5 -5.60 -3.73 -24.92
N THR A 6 -5.17 -2.54 -24.48
CA THR A 6 -3.81 -2.01 -24.67
C THR A 6 -3.50 -1.16 -23.43
N SER A 7 -2.64 -1.61 -22.51
CA SER A 7 -1.18 -1.47 -22.52
C SER A 7 -0.71 -0.02 -22.69
N GLY A 8 -0.12 0.53 -21.64
CA GLY A 8 0.77 1.70 -21.72
C GLY A 8 0.40 2.85 -20.79
N ILE A 9 0.97 2.86 -19.58
CA ILE A 9 1.21 4.13 -18.89
C ILE A 9 2.28 4.85 -19.71
N ILE A 10 1.88 5.85 -20.49
CA ILE A 10 2.79 6.70 -21.26
C ILE A 10 3.21 7.87 -20.37
N HIS A 11 4.50 7.90 -20.03
CA HIS A 11 5.16 9.05 -19.42
C HIS A 11 5.46 10.10 -20.49
N ASN A 12 4.96 11.33 -20.31
CA ASN A 12 5.49 12.62 -20.77
C ASN A 12 4.36 13.62 -21.04
N LEU A 13 3.75 14.15 -19.97
CA LEU A 13 3.04 15.42 -20.06
C LEU A 13 3.99 16.53 -19.58
N PRO A 14 4.31 17.54 -20.41
CA PRO A 14 5.13 18.68 -20.03
C PRO A 14 4.30 19.61 -19.13
N GLY A 15 4.25 19.28 -17.84
CA GLY A 15 3.75 20.19 -16.81
C GLY A 15 4.86 21.13 -16.35
N THR A 16 4.65 22.44 -16.48
CA THR A 16 5.59 23.46 -16.02
C THR A 16 5.64 23.46 -14.50
N ILE A 17 6.67 22.86 -13.90
CA ILE A 17 6.92 23.01 -12.45
C ILE A 17 7.39 24.45 -12.24
N ALA A 18 6.58 25.25 -11.57
CA ALA A 18 6.93 26.62 -11.19
C ALA A 18 8.15 26.59 -10.26
N GLY A 19 9.33 26.90 -10.82
CA GLY A 19 10.58 26.92 -10.09
C GLY A 19 10.59 27.94 -8.95
N ASN A 20 11.16 27.53 -7.83
CA ASN A 20 11.31 28.33 -6.62
C ASN A 20 12.13 29.61 -6.93
N LYS A 21 11.57 30.79 -6.64
CA LYS A 21 12.11 32.12 -7.02
C LYS A 21 13.40 32.56 -6.29
N ASN A 22 14.12 31.64 -5.63
CA ASN A 22 15.27 31.96 -4.77
C ASN A 22 16.63 31.53 -5.33
N ILE A 23 16.74 31.29 -6.64
CA ILE A 23 18.04 31.05 -7.28
C ILE A 23 18.41 32.32 -8.04
N LYS A 24 19.29 33.15 -7.46
CA LYS A 24 19.92 34.25 -8.20
C LYS A 24 20.77 33.63 -9.31
N ARG A 25 20.43 33.93 -10.57
CA ARG A 25 21.22 33.56 -11.74
C ARG A 25 22.51 34.40 -11.72
N PRO A 26 23.72 33.81 -11.77
CA PRO A 26 24.91 34.59 -12.09
C PRO A 26 24.82 35.04 -13.56
N GLU A 27 25.06 36.33 -13.79
CA GLU A 27 24.75 37.09 -15.02
C GLU A 27 25.68 36.81 -16.20
N ASP A 28 26.53 35.78 -16.17
CA ASP A 28 27.49 35.52 -17.25
C ASP A 28 27.48 34.05 -17.67
N VAL A 29 26.52 33.67 -18.51
CA VAL A 29 26.62 32.41 -19.27
C VAL A 29 26.52 32.73 -20.76
N TYR A 30 27.68 32.92 -21.38
CA TYR A 30 27.82 32.92 -22.83
C TYR A 30 27.25 31.61 -23.38
N LYS A 31 26.20 31.72 -24.19
CA LYS A 31 25.54 30.62 -24.88
C LYS A 31 26.49 30.07 -25.96
N ALA A 32 27.24 29.02 -25.64
CA ALA A 32 27.96 28.25 -26.65
C ALA A 32 26.95 27.36 -27.41
N ALA A 33 26.79 27.66 -28.69
CA ALA A 33 26.06 26.83 -29.63
C ALA A 33 26.81 25.50 -29.85
N SER A 34 26.03 24.42 -29.90
CA SER A 34 26.29 23.16 -30.60
C SER A 34 27.76 22.78 -30.85
N GLY A 35 28.22 21.78 -30.10
CA GLY A 35 29.36 20.96 -30.47
C GLY A 35 29.19 19.63 -29.75
N ALA A 36 29.16 18.54 -30.51
CA ALA A 36 29.08 17.19 -29.98
C ALA A 36 30.18 16.98 -28.93
N SER A 37 29.79 16.72 -27.67
CA SER A 37 30.67 15.98 -26.77
C SER A 37 30.21 14.54 -26.86
N GLU A 38 31.00 13.73 -27.58
CA GLU A 38 31.05 12.29 -27.36
C GLU A 38 31.57 12.04 -25.93
N ASP A 39 30.76 12.36 -24.93
CA ASP A 39 31.00 11.88 -23.59
C ASP A 39 30.50 10.44 -23.58
N THR A 40 31.39 9.56 -24.03
CA THR A 40 31.48 8.18 -23.58
C THR A 40 31.76 8.16 -22.07
N HIS A 41 30.89 8.78 -21.28
CA HIS A 41 30.66 8.37 -19.92
C HIS A 41 30.04 6.98 -20.02
N THR A 42 30.94 5.98 -20.11
CA THR A 42 30.76 4.70 -19.42
C THR A 42 29.82 4.98 -18.24
N LEU A 43 28.65 4.31 -18.22
CA LEU A 43 27.71 4.39 -17.12
C LEU A 43 28.50 4.01 -15.86
N LYS A 44 29.12 5.02 -15.24
CA LYS A 44 29.96 4.86 -14.06
C LYS A 44 28.96 4.50 -13.01
N VAL A 45 28.84 3.20 -12.79
CA VAL A 45 28.33 2.53 -11.60
C VAL A 45 27.32 3.43 -10.91
N GLY A 46 26.09 3.44 -11.44
CA GLY A 46 25.01 4.26 -10.90
C GLY A 46 24.89 4.09 -9.39
N ASP A 47 24.43 5.14 -8.72
CA ASP A 47 24.30 5.20 -7.27
C ASP A 47 23.63 3.92 -6.76
N LYS A 48 24.40 3.10 -6.04
CA LYS A 48 23.98 1.76 -5.63
C LYS A 48 23.06 1.93 -4.43
N VAL A 49 21.75 1.88 -4.69
CA VAL A 49 20.76 1.90 -3.60
C VAL A 49 20.75 0.53 -2.92
N GLU A 50 21.17 0.49 -1.66
CA GLU A 50 21.08 -0.71 -0.83
C GLU A 50 19.81 -0.67 0.03
N ILE A 51 19.05 -1.76 0.01
CA ILE A 51 17.89 -1.93 0.90
C ILE A 51 18.43 -2.17 2.31
N SER A 52 17.94 -1.42 3.29
CA SER A 52 18.32 -1.61 4.69
C SER A 52 18.03 -3.05 5.14
N ASN A 53 18.89 -3.57 6.01
CA ASN A 53 18.72 -4.92 6.56
C ASN A 53 17.36 -5.05 7.28
N GLU A 54 16.94 -4.00 7.98
CA GLU A 54 15.64 -3.92 8.65
C GLU A 54 14.46 -4.07 7.67
N ALA A 55 14.52 -3.42 6.51
CA ALA A 55 13.47 -3.53 5.51
C ALA A 55 13.39 -4.94 4.90
N ARG A 56 14.54 -5.61 4.71
CA ARG A 56 14.59 -7.02 4.28
C ARG A 56 14.00 -7.96 5.34
N ASP A 57 14.34 -7.76 6.60
CA ASP A 57 13.82 -8.56 7.71
C ASP A 57 12.31 -8.38 7.89
N LEU A 58 11.82 -7.14 7.75
CA LEU A 58 10.39 -6.85 7.76
C LEU A 58 9.67 -7.54 6.60
N GLN A 59 10.22 -7.46 5.39
CA GLN A 59 9.64 -8.12 4.22
C GLN A 59 9.54 -9.63 4.43
N LYS A 60 10.57 -10.25 5.01
CA LYS A 60 10.58 -11.68 5.33
C LYS A 60 9.49 -12.05 6.35
N LYS A 61 9.39 -11.29 7.44
CA LYS A 61 8.33 -11.49 8.45
C LYS A 61 6.94 -11.39 7.83
N LEU A 62 6.71 -10.40 6.97
CA LEU A 62 5.42 -10.22 6.30
C LEU A 62 5.12 -11.35 5.30
N SER A 63 6.12 -11.86 4.58
CA SER A 63 5.92 -13.00 3.68
C SER A 63 5.59 -14.28 4.45
N ASP A 64 6.27 -14.51 5.56
CA ASP A 64 6.06 -15.69 6.41
C ASP A 64 4.65 -15.66 7.02
N LEU A 65 4.26 -14.52 7.59
CA LEU A 65 2.90 -14.31 8.12
C LEU A 65 1.82 -14.48 7.04
N LYS A 66 2.06 -13.96 5.83
CA LYS A 66 1.13 -14.13 4.71
C LYS A 66 1.00 -15.59 4.29
N ALA A 67 2.08 -16.37 4.34
CA ALA A 67 2.04 -17.80 4.07
C ALA A 67 1.25 -18.55 5.15
N GLU A 68 1.48 -18.22 6.42
CA GLU A 68 0.75 -18.78 7.55
C GLU A 68 -0.76 -18.51 7.45
N ILE A 69 -1.15 -17.26 7.20
CA ILE A 69 -2.57 -16.87 7.00
C ILE A 69 -3.22 -17.64 5.85
N LYS A 70 -2.49 -17.89 4.76
CA LYS A 70 -3.02 -18.68 3.62
C LYS A 70 -3.23 -20.15 3.97
N MET A 71 -2.48 -20.70 4.92
CA MET A 71 -2.62 -22.08 5.38
C MET A 71 -3.71 -22.24 6.44
N MET A 72 -4.17 -21.14 7.05
CA MET A 72 -5.27 -21.19 8.00
C MET A 72 -6.55 -21.65 7.27
N PRO A 73 -7.31 -22.59 7.84
CA PRO A 73 -8.59 -23.00 7.27
C PRO A 73 -9.54 -21.80 7.23
N ASP A 74 -10.25 -21.63 6.11
CA ASP A 74 -11.29 -20.60 6.02
C ASP A 74 -12.49 -21.01 6.88
N THR A 75 -12.43 -20.63 8.16
CA THR A 75 -13.50 -20.89 9.14
C THR A 75 -14.70 -19.97 8.97
N ARG A 76 -14.73 -19.11 7.94
CA ARG A 76 -15.83 -18.14 7.72
C ARG A 76 -17.15 -18.86 7.54
N GLU A 77 -17.21 -19.89 6.70
CA GLU A 77 -18.46 -20.61 6.43
C GLU A 77 -19.00 -21.31 7.68
N GLU A 78 -18.14 -21.96 8.45
CA GLU A 78 -18.50 -22.62 9.70
C GLU A 78 -19.02 -21.60 10.74
N LYS A 79 -18.32 -20.48 10.91
CA LYS A 79 -18.75 -19.39 11.80
C LYS A 79 -20.08 -18.82 11.38
N LEU A 80 -20.29 -18.58 10.07
CA LEU A 80 -21.56 -18.09 9.54
C LEU A 80 -22.69 -19.09 9.78
N LYS A 81 -22.44 -20.38 9.59
CA LYS A 81 -23.43 -21.44 9.86
C LYS A 81 -23.83 -21.47 11.34
N ASN A 82 -22.86 -21.36 12.26
CA ASN A 82 -23.12 -21.34 13.69
C ASN A 82 -23.92 -20.08 14.09
N VAL A 83 -23.54 -18.92 13.58
CA VAL A 83 -24.27 -17.66 13.83
C VAL A 83 -25.71 -17.74 13.32
N LYS A 84 -25.93 -18.24 12.10
CA LYS A 84 -27.28 -18.45 11.55
C LYS A 84 -28.12 -19.36 12.46
N ALA A 85 -27.58 -20.50 12.87
CA ALA A 85 -28.27 -21.42 13.78
C ALA A 85 -28.62 -20.75 15.12
N ARG A 86 -27.72 -19.92 15.68
CA ARG A 86 -27.98 -19.17 16.92
C ARG A 86 -29.11 -18.15 16.75
N ILE A 87 -29.14 -17.44 15.63
CA ILE A 87 -30.20 -16.49 15.30
C ILE A 87 -31.55 -17.22 15.18
N GLU A 88 -31.60 -18.29 14.38
CA GLU A 88 -32.82 -19.09 14.19
C GLU A 88 -33.35 -19.69 15.50
N SER A 89 -32.44 -20.06 16.42
CA SER A 89 -32.82 -20.60 17.73
C SER A 89 -33.29 -19.57 18.75
N GLY A 90 -33.35 -18.28 18.40
CA GLY A 90 -33.67 -17.19 19.32
C GLY A 90 -32.66 -17.07 20.47
N PHE A 91 -31.41 -17.51 20.26
CA PHE A 91 -30.38 -17.51 21.31
C PHE A 91 -30.12 -16.10 21.86
N TYR A 92 -30.12 -15.10 20.98
CA TYR A 92 -29.86 -13.71 21.30
C TYR A 92 -31.05 -12.99 21.94
N ASP A 93 -32.26 -13.53 21.82
CA ASP A 93 -33.48 -12.95 22.41
C ASP A 93 -33.60 -13.30 23.90
N ARG A 94 -32.72 -14.15 24.43
CA ARG A 94 -32.72 -14.54 25.84
C ARG A 94 -32.25 -13.38 26.71
N ASP A 95 -33.06 -13.04 27.72
CA ASP A 95 -32.75 -11.98 28.70
C ASP A 95 -31.34 -12.07 29.31
N ALA A 96 -30.86 -13.28 29.56
CA ALA A 96 -29.51 -13.51 30.09
C ALA A 96 -28.43 -12.98 29.12
N VAL A 97 -28.58 -13.30 27.82
CA VAL A 97 -27.64 -12.89 26.77
C VAL A 97 -27.72 -11.37 26.55
N ILE A 98 -28.93 -10.81 26.53
CA ILE A 98 -29.14 -9.36 26.40
C ILE A 98 -28.45 -8.60 27.55
N LYS A 99 -28.62 -9.07 28.80
CA LYS A 99 -27.99 -8.45 29.98
C LYS A 99 -26.47 -8.58 29.96
N GLU A 100 -25.94 -9.70 29.50
CA GLU A 100 -24.50 -9.90 29.35
C GLU A 100 -23.92 -8.94 28.30
N VAL A 101 -24.56 -8.83 27.14
CA VAL A 101 -24.15 -7.89 26.09
C VAL A 101 -24.20 -6.46 26.60
N ALA A 102 -25.28 -6.05 27.27
CA ALA A 102 -25.40 -4.72 27.86
C ALA A 102 -24.27 -4.40 28.86
N ARG A 103 -23.85 -5.37 29.67
CA ARG A 103 -22.68 -5.22 30.57
C ARG A 103 -21.39 -5.06 29.78
N SER A 104 -21.15 -5.90 28.77
CA SER A 104 -19.95 -5.83 27.95
C SER A 104 -19.78 -4.49 27.23
N ILE A 105 -20.88 -3.88 26.76
CA ILE A 105 -20.87 -2.56 26.12
C ILE A 105 -20.56 -1.46 27.13
N LYS A 106 -21.13 -1.55 28.34
CA LYS A 106 -20.81 -0.64 29.44
C LYS A 106 -19.33 -0.71 29.83
N ASP A 107 -18.79 -1.93 29.92
CA ASP A 107 -17.41 -2.16 30.35
C ASP A 107 -16.39 -1.81 29.27
N SER A 108 -16.77 -1.88 27.99
CA SER A 108 -15.92 -1.48 26.86
C SER A 108 -15.83 0.03 26.64
N GLY A 109 -16.58 0.83 27.42
CA GLY A 109 -16.59 2.29 27.31
C GLY A 109 -17.19 2.82 26.00
N GLN A 110 -18.02 2.01 25.34
CA GLN A 110 -18.68 2.36 24.08
C GLN A 110 -20.05 3.06 24.29
N LEU A 111 -20.28 3.60 25.49
CA LEU A 111 -21.49 4.32 25.90
C LEU A 111 -21.14 5.66 26.55
#